data_AF-A0A093WPF3-F1
#
_entry.id   AF-A0A093WPF3-F1
#
_cell.length_a   1.000
_cell.length_b   1.000
_cell.length_c   1.000
_cell.angle_alpha   90.00
_cell.angle_beta   90.00
_cell.angle_gamma   90.00
#
_symmetry.space_group_name_H-M   'P 1'
#
loop_
_entity.id
_entity.type
_entity.pdbx_description
1 polymer ?
#
loop_
_entity_poly.entity_id
_entity_poly.type
_entity_poly.pdbx_seq_one_letter_code
_entity_poly.pdbx_strand_id
1 'polypeptide(L)'
;MNSDDLFLSINNIKGIGPVISKKLSDRGIENKIDLFLNLPTGAIDRRFCPKLDHLEVGKISTIFVRPVKYYFPRFRNLPNKVLCKDECGSIDVIFFNSRENYIKQILPLNEEVVISGKVGFYKNKFQITNPDYIQPADKEKDIKK
;
A
#
# COMPACT_ATOMS: atom_id res chain seq x y z
N MET A 1 13.83 -25.61 19.71
CA MET A 1 13.99 -24.16 19.91
C MET A 1 14.36 -23.96 21.38
N ASN A 2 15.51 -23.36 21.68
CA ASN A 2 15.93 -23.12 23.06
C ASN A 2 15.04 -22.05 23.70
N SER A 3 14.55 -22.31 24.91
CA SER A 3 13.69 -21.42 25.70
C SER A 3 14.33 -20.05 25.93
N ASP A 4 15.66 -20.00 26.00
CA ASP A 4 16.44 -18.78 26.24
C ASP A 4 16.38 -17.76 25.09
N ASP A 5 16.00 -18.21 23.87
CA ASP A 5 15.94 -17.33 22.70
C ASP A 5 14.82 -16.28 22.80
N LEU A 6 13.80 -16.53 23.62
CA LEU A 6 12.62 -15.67 23.80
C LEU A 6 12.90 -14.42 24.65
N PHE A 7 13.88 -14.49 25.55
CA PHE A 7 14.27 -13.40 26.45
C PHE A 7 15.45 -12.59 25.92
N LEU A 8 15.93 -12.89 24.71
CA LEU A 8 16.94 -12.07 24.07
C LEU A 8 16.39 -10.69 23.72
N SER A 9 17.25 -9.68 23.89
CA SER A 9 16.95 -8.31 23.52
C SER A 9 16.56 -8.21 22.04
N ILE A 10 15.61 -7.31 21.78
CA ILE A 10 15.07 -7.04 20.44
C ILE A 10 16.15 -6.58 19.43
N ASN A 11 17.27 -6.05 19.92
CA ASN A 11 18.40 -5.60 19.10
C ASN A 11 19.04 -6.71 18.24
N ASN A 12 18.89 -7.98 18.65
CA ASN A 12 19.44 -9.12 17.92
C ASN A 12 18.56 -9.56 16.73
N ILE A 13 17.40 -8.92 16.51
CA ILE A 13 16.53 -9.24 15.37
C ILE A 13 17.03 -8.53 14.11
N LYS A 14 17.18 -9.30 13.02
CA LYS A 14 17.53 -8.76 11.70
C LYS A 14 16.55 -7.67 11.28
N GLY A 15 17.06 -6.48 10.98
CA GLY A 15 16.27 -5.32 10.55
C GLY A 15 15.93 -4.32 11.66
N ILE A 16 16.29 -4.61 12.92
CA ILE A 16 16.13 -3.67 14.03
C ILE A 16 17.45 -2.93 14.27
N GLY A 17 17.47 -1.66 13.86
CA GLY A 17 18.56 -0.73 14.17
C GLY A 17 18.27 0.10 15.43
N PRO A 18 19.21 0.98 15.84
CA PRO A 18 19.09 1.76 17.08
C PRO A 18 17.85 2.68 17.11
N VAL A 19 17.43 3.22 15.96
CA VAL A 19 16.23 4.07 15.86
C VAL A 19 14.94 3.27 16.07
N ILE A 20 14.87 2.06 15.50
CA ILE A 20 13.69 1.20 15.62
C ILE A 20 13.62 0.61 17.03
N SER A 21 14.77 0.18 17.56
CA SER A 21 14.90 -0.29 18.94
C SER A 21 14.38 0.73 19.94
N LYS A 22 14.80 2.00 19.81
CA LYS A 22 14.30 3.08 20.68
C LYS A 22 12.77 3.24 20.61
N LYS A 23 12.19 3.18 19.40
CA LYS A 23 10.72 3.27 19.24
C LYS A 23 9.97 2.08 19.83
N LEU A 24 10.61 0.90 19.86
CA LEU A 24 10.04 -0.30 20.47
C LEU A 24 10.15 -0.23 22.00
N SER A 25 11.27 0.20 22.54
CA SER A 25 11.43 0.43 23.98
C SER A 25 10.49 1.52 24.51
N ASP A 26 10.25 2.58 23.73
CA ASP A 26 9.26 3.62 24.06
C ASP A 26 7.82 3.05 24.18
N ARG A 27 7.58 1.87 23.60
CA ARG A 27 6.31 1.12 23.66
C ARG A 27 6.35 -0.05 24.67
N GLY A 28 7.41 -0.16 25.45
CA GLY A 28 7.59 -1.24 26.43
C GLY A 28 7.98 -2.59 25.83
N ILE A 29 8.54 -2.60 24.62
CA ILE A 29 8.96 -3.82 23.92
C ILE A 29 10.49 -3.89 23.96
N GLU A 30 11.03 -4.74 24.84
CA GLU A 30 12.48 -4.86 25.05
C GLU A 30 13.02 -6.21 24.57
N ASN A 31 12.20 -7.26 24.65
CA ASN A 31 12.57 -8.63 24.34
C ASN A 31 11.71 -9.22 23.21
N LYS A 32 12.13 -10.37 22.66
CA LYS A 32 11.34 -11.06 21.63
C LYS A 32 9.95 -11.46 22.14
N ILE A 33 9.83 -11.84 23.41
CA ILE A 33 8.54 -12.22 23.99
C ILE A 33 7.55 -11.05 24.03
N ASP A 34 8.02 -9.83 24.34
CA ASP A 34 7.17 -8.63 24.36
C ASP A 34 6.62 -8.34 22.95
N LEU A 35 7.43 -8.58 21.92
CA LEU A 35 7.00 -8.44 20.53
C LEU A 35 5.92 -9.46 20.16
N PHE A 36 6.05 -10.71 20.61
CA PHE A 36 5.05 -11.75 20.36
C PHE A 36 3.74 -11.49 21.11
N LEU A 37 3.81 -10.92 22.32
CA LEU A 37 2.65 -10.60 23.14
C LEU A 37 2.00 -9.26 22.73
N ASN A 38 2.70 -8.42 21.96
CA ASN A 38 2.14 -7.24 21.35
C ASN A 38 1.27 -7.60 20.13
N LEU A 39 0.08 -8.11 20.41
CA LEU A 39 -0.88 -8.58 19.41
C LEU A 39 -1.34 -7.44 18.48
N PRO A 40 -1.61 -7.75 17.20
CA PRO A 40 -2.15 -6.77 16.27
C PRO A 40 -3.55 -6.33 16.70
N THR A 41 -3.85 -5.04 16.60
CA THR A 41 -5.16 -4.46 16.91
C THR A 41 -6.21 -4.72 15.83
N GLY A 42 -5.77 -5.11 14.63
CA GLY A 42 -6.64 -5.44 13.50
C GLY A 42 -5.84 -5.87 12.28
N ALA A 43 -6.53 -6.49 11.33
CA ALA A 43 -5.96 -6.89 10.05
C ALA A 43 -6.75 -6.21 8.92
N ILE A 44 -6.02 -5.71 7.90
CA ILE A 44 -6.63 -5.19 6.68
C ILE A 44 -6.73 -6.37 5.71
N ASP A 45 -7.95 -6.84 5.44
CA ASP A 45 -8.18 -7.88 4.44
C ASP A 45 -8.07 -7.29 3.03
N ARG A 46 -7.04 -7.72 2.29
CA ARG A 46 -6.78 -7.28 0.90
C ARG A 46 -7.13 -8.34 -0.15
N ARG A 47 -7.80 -9.43 0.25
CA ARG A 47 -8.21 -10.51 -0.67
C ARG A 47 -9.35 -10.10 -1.60
N PHE A 48 -10.04 -9.01 -1.29
CA PHE A 48 -11.14 -8.51 -2.10
C PHE A 48 -10.60 -7.85 -3.37
N CYS A 49 -10.68 -8.59 -4.47
CA CYS A 49 -10.29 -8.17 -5.82
C CYS A 49 -11.51 -8.00 -6.75
N PRO A 50 -12.38 -6.99 -6.52
CA PRO A 50 -13.51 -6.73 -7.40
C PRO A 50 -13.04 -6.14 -8.73
N LYS A 51 -13.80 -6.39 -9.81
CA LYS A 51 -13.73 -5.56 -11.03
C LYS A 51 -14.21 -4.14 -10.72
N LEU A 52 -13.86 -3.16 -11.56
CA LEU A 52 -14.26 -1.76 -11.34
C LEU A 52 -15.79 -1.57 -11.17
N ASP A 53 -16.62 -2.41 -11.79
CA ASP A 53 -18.09 -2.33 -11.70
C ASP A 53 -18.66 -2.69 -10.32
N HIS A 54 -17.93 -3.47 -9.54
CA HIS A 54 -18.34 -3.91 -8.20
C HIS A 54 -17.62 -3.15 -7.09
N LEU A 55 -17.08 -1.97 -7.41
CA LEU A 55 -16.39 -1.14 -6.43
C LEU A 55 -17.37 -0.56 -5.40
N GLU A 56 -17.08 -0.83 -4.13
CA GLU A 56 -17.80 -0.26 -3.01
C GLU A 56 -17.10 1.00 -2.48
N VAL A 57 -17.81 2.12 -2.49
CA VAL A 57 -17.29 3.39 -1.99
C VAL A 57 -17.08 3.32 -0.47
N GLY A 58 -15.92 3.79 -0.01
CA GLY A 58 -15.56 3.85 1.40
C GLY A 58 -14.84 2.61 1.93
N LYS A 59 -14.79 1.52 1.15
CA LYS A 59 -14.03 0.31 1.50
C LYS A 59 -12.63 0.34 0.90
N ILE A 60 -11.72 -0.41 1.53
CA ILE A 60 -10.41 -0.72 0.94
C ILE A 60 -10.64 -1.85 -0.06
N SER A 61 -10.18 -1.67 -1.29
CA SER A 61 -10.29 -2.68 -2.34
C SER A 61 -8.96 -2.80 -3.08
N THR A 62 -8.62 -4.02 -3.46
CA THR A 62 -7.49 -4.32 -4.33
C THR A 62 -8.01 -4.44 -5.75
N ILE A 63 -7.47 -3.72 -6.72
CA ILE A 63 -7.93 -3.75 -8.11
C ILE A 63 -6.78 -3.94 -9.08
N PHE A 64 -7.05 -4.65 -10.16
CA PHE A 64 -6.16 -4.78 -11.32
C PHE A 64 -6.57 -3.74 -12.34
N VAL A 65 -5.65 -2.85 -12.70
CA VAL A 65 -5.92 -1.78 -13.66
C VAL A 65 -4.70 -1.52 -14.52
N ARG A 66 -4.89 -0.82 -15.64
CA ARG A 66 -3.82 -0.40 -16.55
C ARG A 66 -3.72 1.12 -16.56
N PRO A 67 -2.58 1.73 -16.18
CA PRO A 67 -2.39 3.18 -16.26
C PRO A 67 -2.37 3.63 -17.73
N VAL A 68 -3.27 4.54 -18.10
CA VAL A 68 -3.42 5.02 -19.48
C VAL A 68 -2.79 6.40 -19.66
N LYS A 69 -2.93 7.27 -18.67
CA LYS A 69 -2.47 8.66 -18.78
C LYS A 69 -2.11 9.27 -17.45
N TYR A 70 -0.98 9.97 -17.41
CA TYR A 70 -0.62 10.83 -16.29
C TYR A 70 -1.12 12.25 -16.47
N TYR A 71 -1.56 12.84 -15.36
CA TYR A 71 -1.94 14.23 -15.22
C TYR A 71 -1.08 14.82 -14.10
N PHE A 72 0.08 15.34 -14.47
CA PHE A 72 0.96 16.07 -13.57
C PHE A 72 0.64 17.56 -13.65
N PRO A 73 0.14 18.18 -12.58
CA PRO A 73 -0.09 19.61 -12.56
C PRO A 73 1.24 20.36 -12.56
N ARG A 74 1.29 21.51 -13.24
CA ARG A 74 2.46 22.41 -13.21
C ARG A 74 2.62 23.16 -11.88
N PHE A 75 1.55 23.24 -11.08
CA PHE A 75 1.54 23.96 -9.80
C PHE A 75 1.72 23.00 -8.62
N ARG A 76 2.62 23.37 -7.69
CA ARG A 76 3.08 22.54 -6.57
C ARG A 76 1.99 22.11 -5.58
N ASN A 77 0.86 22.81 -5.53
CA ASN A 77 -0.23 22.55 -4.57
C ASN A 77 -1.36 21.66 -5.12
N LEU A 78 -1.26 21.24 -6.39
CA LEU A 78 -2.26 20.36 -6.99
C LEU A 78 -1.80 18.89 -6.90
N PRO A 79 -2.72 17.96 -6.68
CA PRO A 79 -2.37 16.55 -6.60
C PRO A 79 -2.02 15.98 -7.97
N ASN A 80 -1.09 15.04 -8.00
CA ASN A 80 -0.81 14.25 -9.19
C ASN A 80 -1.93 13.24 -9.41
N LYS A 81 -2.36 13.08 -10.65
CA LYS A 81 -3.44 12.17 -10.99
C LYS A 81 -3.00 11.21 -12.09
N VAL A 82 -3.39 9.96 -11.96
CA VAL A 82 -3.17 8.92 -12.98
C VAL A 82 -4.53 8.34 -13.35
N LEU A 83 -4.87 8.39 -14.62
CA LEU A 83 -6.05 7.74 -15.15
C LEU A 83 -5.71 6.29 -15.44
N CYS A 84 -6.37 5.38 -14.73
CA CYS A 84 -6.27 3.94 -14.95
C CYS A 84 -7.57 3.42 -15.56
N LYS A 85 -7.47 2.41 -16.40
CA LYS A 85 -8.61 1.71 -16.99
C LYS A 85 -8.55 0.23 -16.70
N ASP A 86 -9.71 -0.37 -16.61
CA ASP A 86 -9.94 -1.80 -16.58
C ASP A 86 -10.84 -2.18 -17.76
N GLU A 87 -11.15 -3.46 -17.93
CA GLU A 87 -12.12 -3.96 -18.92
C GLU A 87 -13.51 -3.34 -18.74
N CYS A 88 -13.89 -3.10 -17.49
CA CYS A 88 -15.22 -2.65 -17.09
C CYS A 88 -15.37 -1.13 -17.00
N GLY A 89 -14.28 -0.38 -16.75
CA GLY A 89 -14.42 1.04 -16.46
C GLY A 89 -13.11 1.82 -16.34
N SER A 90 -13.19 2.99 -15.70
CA SER A 90 -12.04 3.86 -15.44
C SER A 90 -12.01 4.37 -14.02
N ILE A 91 -10.82 4.45 -13.44
CA ILE A 91 -10.59 4.94 -12.08
C ILE A 91 -9.43 5.94 -12.05
N ASP A 92 -9.56 6.97 -11.22
CA ASP A 92 -8.54 7.98 -11.05
C ASP A 92 -7.70 7.72 -9.78
N VAL A 93 -6.41 7.46 -9.93
CA VAL A 93 -5.49 7.30 -8.80
C VAL A 93 -4.83 8.65 -8.51
N ILE A 94 -5.02 9.16 -7.30
CA ILE A 94 -4.62 10.51 -6.88
C ILE A 94 -3.52 10.41 -5.84
N PHE A 95 -2.42 11.12 -6.07
CA PHE A 95 -1.30 11.22 -5.16
C PHE A 95 -1.09 12.65 -4.68
N PHE A 96 -1.14 12.84 -3.38
CA PHE A 96 -0.77 14.09 -2.74
C PHE A 96 0.75 14.11 -2.47
N ASN A 97 1.40 15.25 -2.74
CA ASN A 97 2.82 15.51 -2.44
C ASN A 97 3.83 14.44 -2.94
N SER A 98 3.50 13.71 -4.00
CA SER A 98 4.37 12.66 -4.56
C SER A 98 5.23 13.20 -5.70
N ARG A 99 6.42 12.63 -5.91
CA ARG A 99 7.31 13.01 -7.03
C ARG A 99 6.84 12.36 -8.32
N GLU A 100 6.86 13.09 -9.44
CA GLU A 100 6.44 12.57 -10.74
C GLU A 100 7.22 11.31 -11.17
N ASN A 101 8.54 11.33 -10.99
CA ASN A 101 9.40 10.20 -11.34
C ASN A 101 9.05 8.93 -10.54
N TYR A 102 8.67 9.09 -9.28
CA TYR A 102 8.23 7.97 -8.46
C TYR A 102 6.93 7.37 -9.00
N ILE A 103 5.96 8.21 -9.36
CA ILE A 103 4.67 7.78 -9.93
C ILE A 103 4.88 7.02 -11.23
N LYS A 104 5.77 7.49 -12.11
CA LYS A 104 6.09 6.80 -13.37
C LYS A 104 6.73 5.42 -13.16
N GLN A 105 7.52 5.25 -12.09
CA GLN A 105 8.15 3.98 -11.77
C GLN A 105 7.17 2.95 -11.20
N ILE A 106 6.24 3.38 -10.34
CA ILE A 106 5.28 2.47 -9.70
C ILE A 106 4.05 2.17 -10.58
N LEU A 107 3.69 3.09 -11.48
CA LEU A 107 2.54 2.97 -12.38
C LEU A 107 2.99 3.13 -13.84
N PRO A 108 3.76 2.19 -14.41
CA PRO A 108 4.13 2.22 -15.83
C PRO A 108 2.89 2.27 -16.75
N LEU A 109 2.98 3.00 -17.86
CA LEU A 109 1.87 3.14 -18.80
C LEU A 109 1.64 1.83 -19.57
N ASN A 110 0.37 1.50 -19.78
CA ASN A 110 -0.10 0.31 -20.50
C ASN A 110 0.29 -1.05 -19.90
N GLU A 111 0.96 -1.06 -18.76
CA GLU A 111 1.26 -2.27 -18.00
C GLU A 111 0.15 -2.52 -16.97
N GLU A 112 -0.08 -3.79 -16.65
CA GLU A 112 -1.04 -4.17 -15.62
C GLU A 112 -0.44 -3.97 -14.24
N VAL A 113 -1.18 -3.28 -13.38
CA VAL A 113 -0.76 -2.96 -12.02
C VAL A 113 -1.87 -3.28 -11.03
N VAL A 114 -1.45 -3.79 -9.89
CA VAL A 114 -2.31 -4.03 -8.73
C VAL A 114 -2.25 -2.82 -7.83
N ILE A 115 -3.42 -2.25 -7.52
CA ILE A 115 -3.54 -1.10 -6.63
C ILE A 115 -4.49 -1.47 -5.49
N SER A 116 -4.04 -1.33 -4.25
CA SER A 116 -4.91 -1.41 -3.07
C SER A 116 -5.02 -0.03 -2.44
N GLY A 117 -6.26 0.37 -2.14
CA GLY A 117 -6.50 1.59 -1.40
C GLY A 117 -7.98 1.81 -1.12
N LYS A 118 -8.26 2.87 -0.37
CA LYS A 118 -9.63 3.28 -0.09
C LYS A 118 -10.27 3.89 -1.33
N VAL A 119 -11.40 3.32 -1.73
CA VAL A 119 -12.18 3.77 -2.88
C VAL A 119 -13.03 4.97 -2.45
N GLY A 120 -12.81 6.10 -3.12
CA GLY A 120 -13.65 7.29 -3.04
C GLY A 120 -14.49 7.45 -4.30
N PHE A 121 -15.55 8.24 -4.20
CA PHE A 121 -16.37 8.63 -5.34
C PHE A 121 -16.51 10.15 -5.37
N TYR A 122 -16.06 10.78 -6.45
CA TYR A 122 -16.06 12.23 -6.58
C TYR A 122 -16.25 12.63 -8.05
N LYS A 123 -17.07 13.66 -8.29
CA LYS A 123 -17.42 14.15 -9.65
C LYS A 123 -17.80 13.02 -10.62
N ASN A 124 -18.64 12.10 -10.15
CA ASN A 124 -19.14 10.95 -10.91
C ASN A 124 -18.03 9.99 -11.41
N LYS A 125 -16.90 9.95 -10.70
CA LYS A 125 -15.78 9.05 -10.98
C LYS A 125 -15.30 8.37 -9.70
N PHE A 126 -14.91 7.11 -9.83
CA PHE A 126 -14.17 6.43 -8.77
C PHE A 126 -12.76 6.98 -8.70
N GLN A 127 -12.26 7.16 -7.48
CA GLN A 127 -10.90 7.60 -7.24
C GLN A 127 -10.28 6.87 -6.05
N ILE A 128 -8.98 6.57 -6.14
CA ILE A 128 -8.21 6.08 -5.00
C ILE A 128 -7.21 7.16 -4.62
N THR A 129 -7.32 7.66 -3.40
CA THR A 129 -6.41 8.67 -2.86
C THR A 129 -5.30 7.99 -2.09
N ASN A 130 -4.05 8.33 -2.38
CA ASN A 130 -2.84 7.82 -1.71
C ASN A 130 -2.93 6.30 -1.46
N PRO A 131 -2.92 5.49 -2.52
CA PRO A 131 -3.02 4.04 -2.39
C PRO A 131 -1.98 3.47 -1.44
N ASP A 132 -2.39 2.51 -0.61
CA ASP A 132 -1.56 1.87 0.40
C ASP A 132 -0.55 0.89 -0.23
N TYR A 133 -0.92 0.30 -1.36
CA TYR A 133 -0.11 -0.70 -2.05
C TYR A 133 -0.22 -0.53 -3.56
N ILE A 134 0.92 -0.52 -4.24
CA ILE A 134 1.00 -0.52 -5.70
C ILE A 134 2.10 -1.49 -6.11
N GLN A 135 1.77 -2.41 -7.01
CA GLN A 135 2.76 -3.33 -7.58
C GLN A 135 2.45 -3.60 -9.05
N PRO A 136 3.46 -3.60 -9.94
CA PRO A 136 3.31 -4.14 -11.29
C PRO A 136 2.96 -5.64 -11.23
N ALA A 137 2.01 -6.09 -12.05
CA ALA A 137 1.57 -7.48 -12.10
C ALA A 137 2.70 -8.46 -12.44
N ASP A 138 3.72 -8.01 -13.19
CA ASP A 138 4.92 -8.82 -13.49
C ASP A 138 5.72 -9.26 -12.24
N LYS A 139 5.44 -8.69 -11.07
CA LYS A 139 6.04 -9.09 -9.79
C LYS A 139 5.17 -10.05 -8.96
N GLU A 140 4.20 -10.74 -9.58
CA GLU A 140 3.40 -11.78 -8.93
C GLU A 140 4.20 -12.91 -8.26
N LYS A 141 5.51 -13.06 -8.54
CA LYS A 141 6.36 -14.09 -7.93
C LYS A 141 6.62 -13.93 -6.42
N ASP A 142 6.30 -12.79 -5.81
CA ASP A 142 6.55 -12.55 -4.38
C ASP A 142 5.29 -12.60 -3.48
N ILE A 143 4.10 -12.84 -4.04
CA ILE A 143 2.89 -13.03 -3.24
C ILE A 143 2.78 -14.53 -2.90
N LYS A 144 3.52 -14.96 -1.88
CA LYS A 144 3.35 -16.31 -1.31
C LYS A 144 1.91 -16.45 -0.81
N LYS A 145 1.18 -17.41 -1.40
CA LYS A 145 -0.10 -17.93 -0.91
C LYS A 145 0.01 -18.44 0.52
#